data_AF-A0A5H2YBH2-F1
#
_entry.id   AF-A0A5H2YBH2-F1
#
_cell.length_a   1.000
_cell.length_b   1.000
_cell.length_c   1.000
_cell.angle_alpha   90.00
_cell.angle_beta   90.00
_cell.angle_gamma   90.00
#
_symmetry.space_group_name_H-M   'P 1'
#
loop_
_entity.id
_entity.type
_entity.pdbx_description
1 polymer ?
#
loop_
_entity_poly.entity_id
_entity_poly.type
_entity_poly.pdbx_seq_one_letter_code
_entity_poly.pdbx_strand_id
1 'polypeptide(L)'
;MTQRVTLSGSEIADSKEIPMMPIAPTLNGVDMIRLRDTILTAPCFGGTAGDYPWDRWEKSAVQAGLDADLANLGRSVFREAFQHDWSDEQKVECGWLDGGQTMIFQALAFPEETAARWRYLYSADNFGDEPFADAVTTDPIELATALKQKGIPTSVIL
;
A
#
# COMPACT_ATOMS: atom_id res chain seq x y z
N MET A 1 -60.01 -6.31 20.03
CA MET A 1 -59.08 -7.47 20.01
C MET A 1 -57.78 -6.96 19.44
N THR A 2 -56.83 -6.66 20.31
CA THR A 2 -55.54 -6.03 20.01
C THR A 2 -54.52 -7.15 19.88
N GLN A 3 -53.83 -7.27 18.75
CA GLN A 3 -52.63 -8.11 18.66
C GLN A 3 -51.45 -7.22 18.28
N ARG A 4 -50.60 -7.00 19.29
CA ARG A 4 -49.28 -6.38 19.18
C ARG A 4 -48.37 -7.34 18.41
N VAL A 5 -47.82 -6.90 17.29
CA VAL A 5 -46.64 -7.54 16.70
C VAL A 5 -45.42 -6.83 17.26
N THR A 6 -44.66 -7.57 18.05
CA THR A 6 -43.42 -7.19 18.70
C THR A 6 -42.36 -6.92 17.64
N LEU A 7 -41.84 -5.70 17.62
CA LEU A 7 -40.61 -5.34 16.90
C LEU A 7 -39.45 -6.04 17.59
N SER A 8 -38.88 -7.06 16.95
CA SER A 8 -37.59 -7.63 17.34
C SER A 8 -36.50 -6.66 16.91
N GLY A 9 -36.11 -5.76 17.82
CA GLY A 9 -34.91 -4.96 17.67
C GLY A 9 -33.70 -5.88 17.65
N SER A 10 -33.15 -6.12 16.46
CA SER A 10 -31.77 -6.55 16.32
C SER A 10 -30.93 -5.30 16.53
N GLU A 11 -30.27 -5.22 17.69
CA GLU A 11 -29.21 -4.23 17.93
C GLU A 11 -28.11 -4.48 16.91
N ILE A 12 -28.13 -3.68 15.84
CA ILE A 12 -27.01 -3.53 14.93
C ILE A 12 -25.97 -2.82 15.77
N ALA A 13 -24.92 -3.54 16.19
CA ALA A 13 -23.78 -2.95 16.85
C ALA A 13 -23.34 -1.76 15.99
N ASP A 14 -23.43 -0.57 16.58
CA ASP A 14 -22.97 0.70 16.06
C ASP A 14 -21.48 0.56 15.79
N SER A 15 -21.12 0.07 14.60
CA SER A 15 -19.80 0.15 14.03
C SER A 15 -19.57 1.63 13.77
N LYS A 16 -19.26 2.36 14.85
CA LYS A 16 -18.70 3.71 14.78
C LYS A 16 -17.63 3.63 13.73
N GLU A 17 -17.88 4.27 12.59
CA GLU A 17 -16.84 4.57 11.62
C GLU A 17 -15.70 5.14 12.43
N ILE A 18 -14.63 4.35 12.61
CA ILE A 18 -13.37 4.90 13.07
C ILE A 18 -13.05 5.89 11.95
N PRO A 19 -13.09 7.21 12.19
CA PRO A 19 -12.75 8.17 11.15
C PRO A 19 -11.41 7.73 10.61
N MET A 20 -11.30 7.43 9.30
CA MET A 20 -10.12 6.77 8.70
C MET A 20 -8.83 7.43 9.20
N MET A 21 -8.27 6.88 10.28
CA MET A 21 -7.07 7.42 10.88
C MET A 21 -5.93 6.92 10.01
N PRO A 22 -5.07 7.81 9.50
CA PRO A 22 -3.91 7.37 8.73
C PRO A 22 -3.05 6.45 9.62
N ILE A 23 -2.57 5.34 9.06
CA ILE A 23 -1.78 4.35 9.82
C ILE A 23 -0.56 5.03 10.47
N ALA A 24 0.23 5.72 9.65
CA ALA A 24 1.25 6.65 10.08
C ALA A 24 1.18 7.87 9.16
N PRO A 25 0.78 9.06 9.66
CA PRO A 25 0.61 10.25 8.82
C PRO A 25 1.94 10.76 8.26
N THR A 26 3.04 10.48 8.95
CA THR A 26 4.40 10.86 8.55
C THR A 26 5.39 9.75 8.85
N LEU A 27 6.31 9.47 7.92
CA LEU A 27 7.44 8.55 8.13
C LEU A 27 8.74 9.25 7.74
N ASN A 28 9.66 9.47 8.69
CA ASN A 28 10.97 10.08 8.43
C ASN A 28 10.90 11.37 7.56
N GLY A 29 9.90 12.21 7.82
CA GLY A 29 9.66 13.47 7.10
C GLY A 29 8.91 13.32 5.77
N VAL A 30 8.53 12.11 5.36
CA VAL A 30 7.60 11.86 4.25
C VAL A 30 6.18 12.06 4.75
N ASP A 31 5.41 12.92 4.08
CA ASP A 31 3.97 13.08 4.32
C ASP A 31 3.23 11.93 3.64
N MET A 32 2.82 10.94 4.42
CA MET A 32 2.14 9.77 3.89
C MET A 32 0.74 10.15 3.39
N ILE A 33 0.06 11.12 4.02
CA ILE A 33 -1.29 11.54 3.65
C ILE A 33 -1.30 12.15 2.23
N ARG A 34 -0.26 12.92 1.90
CA ARG A 34 -0.09 13.59 0.60
C ARG A 34 0.83 12.86 -0.37
N LEU A 35 1.20 11.62 -0.06
CA LEU A 35 2.10 10.84 -0.90
C LEU A 35 1.52 10.68 -2.31
N ARG A 36 0.23 10.33 -2.42
CA ARG A 36 -0.47 10.21 -3.71
C ARG A 36 -0.27 11.44 -4.61
N ASP A 37 -0.51 12.63 -4.07
CA ASP A 37 -0.38 13.89 -4.79
C ASP A 37 1.08 14.13 -5.22
N THR A 38 2.04 13.75 -4.37
CA THR A 38 3.48 13.89 -4.66
C THR A 38 3.92 12.96 -5.79
N ILE A 39 3.45 11.72 -5.77
CA ILE A 39 3.88 10.66 -6.68
C ILE A 39 3.14 10.75 -8.03
N LEU A 40 1.81 10.76 -8.02
CA LEU A 40 1.00 10.57 -9.22
C LEU A 40 0.77 11.85 -10.04
N THR A 41 1.23 13.01 -9.56
CA THR A 41 1.26 14.25 -10.38
C THR A 41 2.42 14.28 -11.36
N ALA A 42 3.40 13.37 -11.22
CA ALA A 42 4.46 13.20 -12.21
C ALA A 42 3.89 12.66 -13.53
N PRO A 43 4.37 13.15 -14.69
CA PRO A 43 3.95 12.61 -15.98
C PRO A 43 4.53 11.20 -16.21
N CYS A 44 3.71 10.24 -16.63
CA CYS A 44 4.19 8.90 -17.04
C CYS A 44 4.83 8.90 -18.44
N PHE A 45 4.46 9.85 -19.30
CA PHE A 45 4.94 9.97 -20.69
C PHE A 45 5.59 11.33 -20.92
N GLY A 46 6.71 11.37 -21.65
CA GLY A 46 7.40 12.62 -21.97
C GLY A 46 7.98 13.35 -20.74
N GLY A 47 7.99 12.71 -19.57
CA GLY A 47 8.59 13.22 -18.35
C GLY A 47 10.12 13.20 -18.37
N THR A 48 10.72 13.76 -17.33
CA THR A 48 12.16 13.78 -17.12
C THR A 48 12.61 12.49 -16.44
N ALA A 49 13.69 11.87 -16.95
CA ALA A 49 14.29 10.72 -16.30
C ALA A 49 14.67 11.02 -14.84
N GLY A 50 14.26 10.15 -13.92
CA GLY A 50 14.44 10.37 -12.48
C GLY A 50 13.33 11.19 -11.82
N ASP A 51 12.27 11.56 -12.55
CA ASP A 51 11.10 12.27 -12.01
C ASP A 51 9.76 11.63 -12.42
N TYR A 52 9.76 10.39 -12.92
CA TYR A 52 8.54 9.63 -13.16
C TYR A 52 7.86 9.21 -11.83
N PRO A 53 6.58 8.81 -11.83
CA PRO A 53 5.89 8.37 -10.60
C PRO A 53 6.68 7.32 -9.81
N TRP A 54 7.18 6.28 -10.48
CA TRP A 54 7.97 5.22 -9.84
C TRP A 54 9.32 5.73 -9.29
N ASP A 55 9.95 6.72 -9.91
CA ASP A 55 11.20 7.33 -9.41
C ASP A 55 10.93 8.21 -8.16
N ARG A 56 9.82 8.95 -8.15
CA ARG A 56 9.40 9.72 -6.97
C ARG A 56 9.00 8.78 -5.83
N TRP A 57 8.37 7.66 -6.15
CA TRP A 57 7.98 6.65 -5.17
C TRP A 57 9.23 6.06 -4.51
N GLU A 58 10.24 5.65 -5.27
CA GLU A 58 11.51 5.13 -4.74
C GLU A 58 12.17 6.11 -3.77
N LYS A 59 12.29 7.38 -4.16
CA LYS A 59 12.88 8.43 -3.31
C LYS A 59 12.11 8.57 -1.99
N SER A 60 10.77 8.57 -2.07
CA SER A 60 9.91 8.64 -0.89
C SER A 60 10.03 7.38 -0.03
N ALA A 61 10.10 6.19 -0.63
CA ALA A 61 10.22 4.92 0.08
C ALA A 61 11.56 4.82 0.84
N VAL A 62 12.68 5.17 0.19
CA VAL A 62 14.00 5.25 0.83
C VAL A 62 13.98 6.28 1.96
N GLN A 63 13.41 7.47 1.72
CA GLN A 63 13.30 8.50 2.76
C GLN A 63 12.45 8.01 3.94
N ALA A 64 11.36 7.27 3.70
CA ALA A 64 10.51 6.66 4.73
C ALA A 64 11.22 5.58 5.55
N GLY A 65 12.44 5.19 5.17
CA GLY A 65 13.28 4.23 5.89
C GLY A 65 13.28 2.83 5.28
N LEU A 66 12.76 2.65 4.06
CA LEU A 66 12.82 1.38 3.37
C LEU A 66 14.25 1.10 2.89
N ASP A 67 14.66 -0.17 2.95
CA ASP A 67 15.91 -0.63 2.34
C ASP A 67 15.97 -0.27 0.84
N ALA A 68 17.15 0.10 0.36
CA ALA A 68 17.33 0.62 -0.99
C ALA A 68 17.08 -0.45 -2.08
N ASP A 69 17.45 -1.70 -1.84
CA ASP A 69 17.22 -2.77 -2.81
C ASP A 69 15.73 -3.13 -2.87
N LEU A 70 15.05 -3.15 -1.72
CA LEU A 70 13.61 -3.36 -1.66
C LEU A 70 12.84 -2.19 -2.29
N ALA A 71 13.28 -0.94 -2.08
CA ALA A 71 12.73 0.23 -2.76
C ALA A 71 12.95 0.16 -4.28
N ASN A 72 14.11 -0.28 -4.77
CA ASN A 72 14.30 -0.43 -6.21
C ASN A 72 13.43 -1.56 -6.81
N LEU A 73 13.19 -2.65 -6.06
CA LEU A 73 12.24 -3.69 -6.47
C LEU A 73 10.80 -3.14 -6.56
N GLY A 74 10.35 -2.42 -5.54
CA GLY A 74 9.04 -1.76 -5.53
C GLY A 74 8.86 -0.76 -6.68
N ARG A 75 9.91 0.01 -6.97
CA ARG A 75 9.95 0.94 -8.10
C ARG A 75 9.75 0.21 -9.43
N SER A 76 10.39 -0.95 -9.57
CA SER A 76 10.30 -1.76 -10.78
C SER A 76 8.87 -2.27 -10.99
N VAL A 77 8.24 -2.86 -9.96
CA VAL A 77 6.84 -3.34 -10.11
C VAL A 77 5.84 -2.21 -10.32
N PHE A 78 6.02 -1.05 -9.66
CA PHE A 78 5.19 0.14 -9.91
C PHE A 78 5.23 0.54 -11.39
N ARG A 79 6.44 0.58 -11.96
CA ARG A 79 6.66 0.92 -13.37
C ARG A 79 6.05 -0.11 -14.31
N GLU A 80 6.39 -1.39 -14.15
CA GLU A 80 5.93 -2.45 -15.07
C GLU A 80 4.41 -2.56 -15.08
N ALA A 81 3.76 -2.42 -13.91
CA ALA A 81 2.30 -2.44 -13.81
C ALA A 81 1.61 -1.44 -14.75
N PHE A 82 2.24 -0.29 -14.98
CA PHE A 82 1.74 0.70 -15.92
C PHE A 82 2.24 0.48 -17.34
N GLN A 83 3.55 0.23 -17.52
CA GLN A 83 4.16 0.12 -18.85
C GLN A 83 3.64 -1.07 -19.65
N HIS A 84 3.33 -2.18 -18.99
CA HIS A 84 2.77 -3.38 -19.60
C HIS A 84 1.26 -3.50 -19.42
N ASP A 85 0.61 -2.43 -18.95
CA ASP A 85 -0.85 -2.33 -18.83
C ASP A 85 -1.46 -3.52 -18.06
N TRP A 86 -0.91 -3.84 -16.88
CA TRP A 86 -1.44 -4.89 -16.00
C TRP A 86 -2.90 -4.62 -15.62
N SER A 87 -3.58 -5.61 -15.02
CA SER A 87 -4.97 -5.44 -14.60
C SER A 87 -5.12 -4.28 -13.62
N ASP A 88 -6.32 -3.69 -13.55
CA ASP A 88 -6.59 -2.58 -12.63
C ASP A 88 -6.33 -2.99 -11.17
N GLU A 89 -6.67 -4.23 -10.80
CA GLU A 89 -6.38 -4.77 -9.47
C GLU A 89 -4.87 -4.83 -9.19
N GLN A 90 -4.06 -5.25 -10.17
CA GLN A 90 -2.60 -5.30 -10.03
C GLN A 90 -1.98 -3.90 -9.98
N LYS A 91 -2.52 -2.94 -10.74
CA LYS A 91 -2.11 -1.53 -10.67
C LYS A 91 -2.44 -0.94 -9.30
N VAL A 92 -3.63 -1.23 -8.75
CA VAL A 92 -4.01 -0.83 -7.38
C VAL A 92 -3.04 -1.43 -6.36
N GLU A 93 -2.74 -2.73 -6.46
CA GLU A 93 -1.76 -3.41 -5.61
C GLU A 93 -0.36 -2.77 -5.71
N CYS A 94 0.02 -2.34 -6.91
CA CYS A 94 1.29 -1.65 -7.19
C CYS A 94 1.22 -0.12 -6.99
N GLY A 95 0.28 0.38 -6.20
CA GLY A 95 0.30 1.76 -5.70
C GLY A 95 -0.32 2.82 -6.61
N TRP A 96 -0.93 2.46 -7.75
CA TRP A 96 -1.53 3.44 -8.67
C TRP A 96 -2.80 4.12 -8.12
N LEU A 97 -3.38 3.60 -7.02
CA LEU A 97 -4.52 4.23 -6.35
C LEU A 97 -4.11 5.24 -5.27
N ASP A 98 -3.05 4.94 -4.52
CA ASP A 98 -2.68 5.67 -3.30
C ASP A 98 -1.27 6.31 -3.38
N GLY A 99 -0.64 6.25 -4.55
CA GLY A 99 0.75 6.66 -4.76
C GLY A 99 1.76 5.75 -4.10
N GLY A 100 1.41 4.48 -3.87
CA GLY A 100 2.26 3.46 -3.26
C GLY A 100 2.44 3.63 -1.75
N GLN A 101 1.48 4.28 -1.08
CA GLN A 101 1.47 4.40 0.37
C GLN A 101 1.39 3.00 1.03
N THR A 102 0.44 2.17 0.58
CA THR A 102 0.27 0.81 1.08
C THR A 102 1.51 -0.05 0.82
N MET A 103 2.13 0.09 -0.35
CA MET A 103 3.39 -0.59 -0.67
C MET A 103 4.50 -0.28 0.34
N ILE A 104 4.65 0.98 0.75
CA ILE A 104 5.65 1.37 1.77
C ILE A 104 5.32 0.75 3.12
N PHE A 105 4.05 0.77 3.54
CA PHE A 105 3.64 0.16 4.81
C PHE A 105 3.86 -1.34 4.83
N GLN A 106 3.49 -2.05 3.76
CA GLN A 106 3.71 -3.48 3.61
C GLN A 106 5.20 -3.81 3.66
N ALA A 107 6.03 -3.11 2.90
CA ALA A 107 7.47 -3.38 2.83
C ALA A 107 8.20 -3.10 4.15
N LEU A 108 7.73 -2.13 4.95
CA LEU A 108 8.27 -1.87 6.29
C LEU A 108 7.78 -2.91 7.32
N ALA A 109 6.52 -3.36 7.21
CA ALA A 109 5.92 -4.32 8.12
C ALA A 109 6.42 -5.77 7.88
N PHE A 110 6.45 -6.17 6.61
CA PHE A 110 6.61 -7.54 6.11
C PHE A 110 7.61 -7.58 4.93
N PRO A 111 8.88 -7.19 5.14
CA PRO A 111 9.82 -6.97 4.04
C PRO A 111 10.07 -8.23 3.19
N GLU A 112 10.07 -9.42 3.79
CA GLU A 112 10.34 -10.67 3.09
C GLU A 112 9.13 -11.10 2.24
N GLU A 113 7.93 -11.03 2.82
CA GLU A 113 6.67 -11.35 2.15
C GLU A 113 6.39 -10.38 1.01
N THR A 114 6.61 -9.07 1.25
CA THR A 114 6.49 -8.05 0.21
C THR A 114 7.48 -8.28 -0.93
N ALA A 115 8.74 -8.58 -0.62
CA ALA A 115 9.72 -8.88 -1.65
C ALA A 115 9.34 -10.13 -2.46
N ALA A 116 8.86 -11.20 -1.81
CA ALA A 116 8.39 -12.40 -2.49
C ALA A 116 7.21 -12.10 -3.43
N ARG A 117 6.22 -11.33 -2.95
CA ARG A 117 5.06 -10.93 -3.76
C ARG A 117 5.46 -10.09 -4.96
N TRP A 118 6.33 -9.10 -4.78
CA TRP A 118 6.80 -8.25 -5.87
C TRP A 118 7.64 -9.02 -6.90
N ARG A 119 8.51 -9.95 -6.46
CA ARG A 119 9.24 -10.84 -7.38
C ARG A 119 8.29 -11.71 -8.18
N TYR A 120 7.27 -12.29 -7.55
CA TYR A 120 6.25 -13.07 -8.25
C TYR A 120 5.53 -12.24 -9.31
N LEU A 121 5.06 -11.03 -8.98
CA LEU A 121 4.37 -10.14 -9.94
C LEU A 121 5.28 -9.78 -11.12
N TYR A 122 6.52 -9.37 -10.83
CA TYR A 122 7.51 -9.04 -11.85
C TYR A 122 7.87 -10.23 -12.74
N SER A 123 7.98 -11.42 -12.16
CA SER A 123 8.28 -12.66 -12.87
C SER A 123 7.12 -13.13 -13.74
N ALA A 124 5.88 -13.05 -13.24
CA ALA A 124 4.69 -13.47 -13.97
C ALA A 124 4.51 -12.68 -15.27
N ASP A 125 4.87 -11.40 -15.28
CA ASP A 125 4.88 -10.54 -16.45
C ASP A 125 6.04 -10.84 -17.42
N ASN A 126 7.20 -11.27 -16.90
CA ASN A 126 8.41 -11.55 -17.68
C ASN A 126 8.59 -13.04 -18.05
N PHE A 127 7.56 -13.87 -17.92
CA PHE A 127 7.63 -15.33 -18.12
C PHE A 127 8.70 -16.05 -17.27
N GLY A 128 9.01 -15.51 -16.08
CA GLY A 128 9.94 -16.11 -15.14
C GLY A 128 9.33 -17.25 -14.33
N ASP A 129 10.13 -17.81 -13.41
CA ASP A 129 9.81 -19.01 -12.62
C ASP A 129 9.73 -18.76 -11.11
N GLU A 130 9.65 -17.50 -10.67
CA GLU A 130 9.45 -17.18 -9.25
C GLU A 130 8.18 -17.87 -8.73
N PRO A 131 8.24 -18.48 -7.52
CA PRO A 131 7.10 -19.20 -6.96
C PRO A 131 5.94 -18.23 -6.70
N PHE A 132 4.72 -18.76 -6.76
CA PHE A 132 3.54 -18.02 -6.35
C PHE A 132 3.70 -17.51 -4.91
N ALA A 133 3.41 -16.23 -4.72
CA ALA A 133 3.39 -15.57 -3.43
C ALA A 133 2.04 -14.86 -3.23
N ASP A 134 1.44 -15.05 -2.07
CA ASP A 134 0.19 -14.41 -1.67
C ASP A 134 0.32 -12.90 -1.61
N ALA A 135 -0.80 -12.19 -1.84
CA ALA A 135 -0.85 -10.75 -1.60
C ALA A 135 -0.60 -10.46 -0.12
N VAL A 136 0.23 -9.45 0.17
CA VAL A 136 0.45 -8.99 1.54
C VAL A 136 -0.81 -8.29 2.04
N THR A 137 -1.12 -8.45 3.33
CA THR A 137 -2.30 -7.83 3.94
C THR A 137 -2.36 -6.32 3.68
N THR A 138 -3.57 -5.83 3.42
CA THR A 138 -3.89 -4.40 3.35
C THR A 138 -4.75 -3.97 4.53
N ASP A 139 -5.00 -4.86 5.49
CA ASP A 139 -5.80 -4.54 6.67
C ASP A 139 -5.06 -3.48 7.52
N PRO A 140 -5.68 -2.31 7.79
CA PRO A 140 -5.01 -1.23 8.50
C PRO A 140 -4.59 -1.59 9.92
N ILE A 141 -5.31 -2.49 10.60
CA ILE A 141 -5.02 -2.90 11.98
C ILE A 141 -3.82 -3.86 11.98
N GLU A 142 -3.79 -4.83 11.07
CA GLU A 142 -2.65 -5.75 10.91
C GLU A 142 -1.37 -4.98 10.54
N LEU A 143 -1.45 -4.08 9.56
CA LEU A 143 -0.33 -3.23 9.17
C LEU A 143 0.14 -2.34 10.33
N ALA A 144 -0.78 -1.66 11.02
CA ALA A 144 -0.42 -0.81 12.15
C ALA A 144 0.22 -1.60 13.30
N THR A 145 -0.26 -2.82 13.54
CA THR A 145 0.30 -3.73 14.55
C THR A 145 1.72 -4.14 14.20
N ALA A 146 1.96 -4.60 12.97
CA ALA A 146 3.26 -5.03 12.50
C ALA A 146 4.27 -3.87 12.48
N LEU A 147 3.88 -2.69 11.99
CA LEU A 147 4.71 -1.49 12.02
C LEU A 147 5.13 -1.12 13.46
N LYS A 148 4.19 -1.17 14.41
CA LYS A 148 4.48 -0.91 15.82
C LYS A 148 5.47 -1.93 16.41
N GLN A 149 5.35 -3.20 16.05
CA GLN A 149 6.32 -4.25 16.46
C GLN A 149 7.72 -3.99 15.89
N LYS A 150 7.83 -3.33 14.73
CA LYS A 150 9.09 -2.87 14.14
C LYS A 150 9.60 -1.53 14.72
N GLY A 151 8.91 -0.97 15.71
CA GLY A 151 9.28 0.30 16.36
C GLY A 151 8.84 1.55 15.58
N ILE A 152 8.00 1.39 14.55
CA ILE A 152 7.47 2.51 13.78
C ILE A 152 6.19 3.01 14.47
N PRO A 153 6.11 4.30 14.86
CA PRO A 153 4.93 4.84 15.53
C PRO A 153 3.73 4.91 14.58
N THR A 154 2.56 4.50 15.07
CA THR A 154 1.30 4.51 14.33
C THR A 154 0.24 5.34 15.06
N SER A 155 -0.72 5.90 14.32
CA SER A 155 -1.83 6.70 14.88
C SER A 155 -3.10 5.89 15.11
N VAL A 156 -3.12 4.61 14.71
CA VAL A 156 -4.24 3.69 14.96
C VAL A 156 -4.26 3.33 16.45
N ILE A 157 -5.44 3.46 17.06
CA ILE A 157 -5.70 2.96 18.41
C ILE A 157 -5.98 1.46 18.27
N LEU A 158 -4.96 0.64 18.61
CA LEU A 158 -5.02 -0.81 18.63
C LEU A 158 -5.64 -1.33 19.93
#